data_AF-D3AUI3-F1
#
_entry.id   AF-D3AUI3-F1
#
_cell.length_a   1.000
_cell.length_b   1.000
_cell.length_c   1.000
_cell.angle_alpha   90.00
_cell.angle_beta   90.00
_cell.angle_gamma   90.00
#
_symmetry.space_group_name_H-M   'P 1'
#
loop_
_entity.id
_entity.type
_entity.pdbx_description
1 polymer ?
#
loop_
_entity_poly.entity_id
_entity_poly.type
_entity_poly.pdbx_seq_one_letter_code
_entity_poly.pdbx_strand_id
1 'polypeptide(L)'
;MSSASYWEKRKAQRMFEYMQSAEDTADEIAKLYLRSSEYLSAELDKIYERYKRKHHLTDAEAYRLLNCLHDKTSIEELKEALRAGDGVEKDILAELEGPAYRARLERLEQLQNQLD
;
A
#
# COMPACT_ATOMS: atom_id res chain seq x y z
N MET A 1 54.41 -13.54 -24.56
CA MET A 1 53.28 -13.89 -23.68
C MET A 1 52.55 -15.07 -24.29
N SER A 2 52.32 -16.16 -23.56
CA SER A 2 51.59 -17.32 -24.07
C SER A 2 50.10 -17.00 -24.23
N SER A 3 49.44 -17.58 -25.23
CA SER A 3 48.00 -17.39 -25.47
C SER A 3 47.17 -17.79 -24.25
N ALA A 4 47.61 -18.80 -23.48
CA ALA A 4 46.96 -19.24 -22.25
C ALA A 4 46.88 -18.14 -21.18
N SER A 5 47.97 -17.42 -20.91
CA SER A 5 47.97 -16.33 -19.92
C SER A 5 47.08 -15.15 -20.34
N TYR A 6 46.97 -14.90 -21.65
CA TYR A 6 46.05 -13.90 -22.19
C TYR A 6 44.58 -14.30 -21.96
N TRP A 7 44.23 -15.56 -22.25
CA TRP A 7 42.88 -16.07 -22.06
C TRP A 7 42.47 -16.14 -20.59
N GLU A 8 43.38 -16.50 -19.68
CA GLU A 8 43.13 -16.46 -18.24
C GLU A 8 42.82 -15.04 -17.75
N LYS A 9 43.64 -14.05 -18.14
CA LYS A 9 43.37 -12.64 -17.82
C LYS A 9 42.03 -12.17 -18.40
N ARG A 10 41.71 -12.57 -19.63
CA ARG A 10 40.44 -12.19 -20.25
C ARG A 10 39.24 -12.84 -19.58
N LYS A 11 39.37 -14.08 -19.11
CA LYS A 11 38.33 -14.77 -18.34
C LYS A 11 38.08 -14.08 -17.00
N ALA A 12 39.13 -13.74 -16.25
CA ALA A 12 39.01 -13.01 -14.99
C ALA A 12 38.34 -11.63 -15.20
N GLN A 13 38.76 -10.90 -16.23
CA GLN A 13 38.17 -9.60 -16.57
C GLN A 13 36.67 -9.72 -16.90
N ARG A 14 36.27 -10.72 -17.70
CA ARG A 14 34.85 -10.94 -18.01
C ARG A 14 34.03 -11.33 -16.78
N MET A 15 34.59 -12.13 -15.88
CA MET A 15 33.91 -12.48 -14.63
C MET A 15 33.67 -11.25 -13.76
N PHE A 16 34.65 -10.35 -13.67
CA PHE A 16 34.49 -9.07 -12.97
C PHE A 16 33.42 -8.19 -13.64
N GLU A 17 33.45 -8.04 -14.96
CA GLU A 17 32.45 -7.27 -15.72
C GLU A 17 31.03 -7.81 -15.51
N TYR A 18 30.84 -9.13 -15.52
CA TYR A 18 29.53 -9.74 -15.24
C TYR A 18 29.08 -9.55 -13.80
N MET A 19 29.99 -9.68 -12.84
CA MET A 19 29.67 -9.50 -11.42
C MET A 19 29.26 -8.05 -11.15
N GLN A 20 30.03 -7.07 -11.67
CA GLN A 20 29.71 -5.65 -11.54
C GLN A 20 28.34 -5.33 -12.17
N SER A 21 28.07 -5.81 -13.39
CA SER A 21 26.78 -5.58 -14.04
C SER A 21 25.62 -6.21 -13.26
N ALA A 22 25.83 -7.38 -12.64
CA ALA A 22 24.83 -8.02 -11.81
C ALA A 22 24.61 -7.26 -10.49
N GLU A 23 25.66 -6.77 -9.84
CA GLU A 23 25.59 -5.92 -8.65
C GLU A 23 24.86 -4.61 -8.95
N ASP A 24 25.22 -3.91 -10.02
CA ASP A 24 24.57 -2.66 -10.43
C ASP A 24 23.06 -2.88 -10.68
N THR A 25 22.71 -3.99 -11.34
CA THR A 25 21.31 -4.37 -11.58
C THR A 25 20.57 -4.69 -10.28
N ALA A 26 21.21 -5.42 -9.36
CA ALA A 26 20.62 -5.75 -8.06
C ALA A 26 20.38 -4.47 -7.22
N ASP A 27 21.32 -3.52 -7.24
CA ASP A 27 21.20 -2.23 -6.59
C ASP A 27 20.03 -1.39 -7.16
N GLU A 28 19.85 -1.38 -8.49
CA GLU A 28 18.72 -0.71 -9.13
C GLU A 28 17.38 -1.33 -8.70
N ILE A 29 17.32 -2.67 -8.67
CA ILE A 29 16.15 -3.40 -8.21
C ILE A 29 15.85 -3.07 -6.73
N ALA A 30 16.86 -3.10 -5.86
CA ALA A 30 16.69 -2.77 -4.45
C ALA A 30 16.19 -1.34 -4.22
N LYS A 31 16.73 -0.36 -4.97
CA LYS A 31 16.25 1.04 -4.93
C LYS A 31 14.80 1.16 -5.39
N LEU A 32 14.41 0.41 -6.42
CA LEU A 32 13.04 0.38 -6.92
C LEU A 32 12.07 -0.22 -5.89
N TYR A 33 12.46 -1.31 -5.22
CA TYR A 33 11.67 -1.91 -4.13
C TYR A 33 11.45 -0.92 -2.99
N LEU A 34 12.51 -0.29 -2.50
CA LEU A 34 12.44 0.69 -1.42
C LEU A 34 11.47 1.82 -1.77
N ARG A 35 11.64 2.42 -2.95
CA ARG A 35 10.78 3.51 -3.42
C ARG A 35 9.32 3.08 -3.58
N SER A 36 9.08 1.87 -4.05
CA SER A 36 7.72 1.31 -4.19
C SER A 36 7.05 1.14 -2.82
N SER A 37 7.77 0.60 -1.84
CA SER A 37 7.26 0.40 -0.48
C SER A 37 6.96 1.72 0.24
N GLU A 38 7.88 2.71 0.12
CA GLU A 38 7.67 4.07 0.64
C GLU A 38 6.43 4.73 0.01
N TYR A 39 6.27 4.58 -1.30
CA TYR A 39 5.12 5.13 -2.02
C TYR A 39 3.80 4.52 -1.55
N LEU A 40 3.73 3.18 -1.43
CA LEU A 40 2.51 2.50 -0.97
C LEU A 40 2.15 2.88 0.47
N SER A 41 3.14 2.92 1.36
CA SER A 41 2.93 3.34 2.75
C SER A 41 2.39 4.78 2.83
N ALA A 42 2.98 5.70 2.08
CA ALA A 42 2.50 7.08 2.03
C ALA A 42 1.08 7.20 1.45
N GLU A 43 0.69 6.33 0.52
CA GLU A 43 -0.65 6.35 -0.06
C GLU A 43 -1.70 5.74 0.89
N LEU A 44 -1.34 4.68 1.63
CA LEU A 44 -2.13 4.14 2.74
C LEU A 44 -2.44 5.22 3.78
N ASP A 45 -1.39 5.91 4.25
CA ASP A 45 -1.51 6.99 5.24
C ASP A 45 -2.42 8.12 4.74
N LYS A 46 -2.28 8.53 3.48
CA LYS A 46 -3.14 9.57 2.89
C LYS A 46 -4.61 9.17 2.85
N ILE A 47 -4.92 7.92 2.52
CA ILE A 47 -6.30 7.42 2.46
C ILE A 47 -6.89 7.37 3.87
N TYR A 48 -6.13 6.84 4.84
CA TYR A 48 -6.54 6.76 6.24
C TYR A 48 -6.77 8.14 6.87
N GLU A 49 -5.83 9.08 6.68
CA GLU A 49 -5.96 10.45 7.19
C GLU A 49 -7.09 11.23 6.51
N ARG A 50 -7.37 10.95 5.22
CA ARG A 50 -8.53 11.53 4.54
C ARG A 50 -9.84 11.05 5.15
N TYR A 51 -9.94 9.76 5.49
CA TYR A 51 -11.13 9.19 6.15
C TYR A 51 -11.35 9.86 7.51
N LYS A 52 -10.32 9.91 8.36
CA LYS A 52 -10.36 10.59 9.66
C LYS A 52 -10.79 12.04 9.55
N ARG A 53 -10.15 12.82 8.67
CA ARG A 53 -10.42 14.26 8.53
C ARG A 53 -11.82 14.54 8.01
N LYS A 54 -12.31 13.73 7.05
CA LYS A 54 -13.64 13.90 6.46
C LYS A 54 -14.75 13.69 7.50
N HIS A 55 -14.54 12.75 8.42
CA HIS A 55 -15.54 12.34 9.40
C HIS A 55 -15.23 12.82 10.83
N HIS A 56 -14.17 13.61 11.03
CA HIS A 56 -13.71 14.11 12.33
C HIS A 56 -13.44 13.00 13.36
N LEU A 57 -12.92 11.86 12.91
CA LEU A 57 -12.70 10.67 13.73
C LEU A 57 -11.36 10.72 14.46
N THR A 58 -11.33 10.20 15.68
CA THR A 58 -10.10 9.75 16.35
C THR A 58 -9.55 8.49 15.70
N ASP A 59 -8.29 8.14 15.99
CA ASP A 59 -7.69 6.90 15.49
C ASP A 59 -8.43 5.64 15.94
N ALA A 60 -8.89 5.60 17.20
CA ALA A 60 -9.65 4.46 17.72
C ALA A 60 -11.00 4.30 17.00
N GLU A 61 -11.69 5.40 16.71
CA GLU A 61 -12.97 5.38 16.00
C GLU A 61 -12.79 4.97 14.53
N ALA A 62 -11.78 5.53 13.85
CA ALA A 62 -11.48 5.16 12.47
C ALA A 62 -11.10 3.68 12.36
N TYR A 63 -10.26 3.17 13.27
CA TYR A 63 -9.89 1.77 13.33
C TYR A 63 -11.11 0.87 13.58
N ARG A 64 -11.98 1.24 14.52
CA ARG A 64 -13.22 0.48 14.79
C ARG A 64 -14.12 0.44 13.55
N LEU A 65 -14.40 1.60 12.95
CA LEU A 65 -15.31 1.71 11.80
C LEU A 65 -14.78 1.00 10.56
N LEU A 66 -13.47 1.06 10.30
CA LEU A 66 -12.87 0.34 9.19
C LEU A 66 -12.96 -1.19 9.41
N ASN A 67 -12.74 -1.68 10.63
CA ASN A 67 -12.73 -3.11 10.92
C ASN A 67 -14.11 -3.74 11.20
N CYS A 68 -15.14 -2.94 11.49
CA CYS A 68 -16.51 -3.43 11.66
C CYS A 68 -17.16 -3.72 10.30
N LEU A 69 -17.35 -5.01 10.00
CA LEU A 69 -18.11 -5.50 8.85
C LEU A 69 -19.62 -5.31 9.11
N HIS A 70 -20.29 -4.46 8.34
CA HIS A 70 -21.74 -4.36 8.32
C HIS A 70 -22.35 -5.14 7.15
N ASP A 71 -23.42 -5.84 7.45
CA ASP A 71 -24.28 -6.58 6.53
C ASP A 71 -25.19 -5.65 5.72
N LYS A 72 -25.65 -6.11 4.54
CA LYS A 72 -26.43 -5.28 3.60
C LYS A 72 -27.67 -4.67 4.26
N THR A 73 -28.40 -5.45 5.05
CA THR A 73 -29.60 -4.99 5.77
C THR A 73 -29.32 -3.76 6.63
N SER A 74 -28.20 -3.74 7.37
CA SER A 74 -27.77 -2.60 8.18
C SER A 74 -27.45 -1.35 7.34
N ILE A 75 -26.89 -1.54 6.14
CA ILE A 75 -26.61 -0.44 5.21
C ILE A 75 -27.90 0.20 4.69
N GLU A 76 -28.92 -0.61 4.40
CA GLU A 76 -30.22 -0.12 3.98
C GLU A 76 -30.91 0.69 5.10
N GLU A 77 -30.85 0.22 6.35
CA GLU A 77 -31.37 0.94 7.52
C GLU A 77 -30.65 2.28 7.75
N LEU A 78 -29.32 2.32 7.61
CA LEU A 78 -28.53 3.54 7.70
C LEU A 78 -28.91 4.57 6.61
N LYS A 79 -29.19 4.11 5.38
CA LYS A 79 -29.67 5.00 4.30
C LYS A 79 -31.05 5.57 4.60
N GLU A 80 -31.94 4.80 5.21
CA GLU A 80 -33.27 5.28 5.61
C GLU A 80 -33.18 6.29 6.75
N ALA A 81 -32.36 6.02 7.78
CA ALA A 81 -32.10 6.95 8.87
C ALA A 81 -31.48 8.27 8.38
N LEU A 82 -30.59 8.22 7.38
CA LEU A 82 -30.03 9.42 6.75
C LEU A 82 -31.11 10.27 6.07
N ARG A 83 -32.11 9.63 5.44
CA ARG A 83 -33.23 10.34 4.79
C ARG A 83 -34.19 10.96 5.80
N ALA A 84 -34.28 10.39 7.01
CA ALA A 84 -35.14 10.89 8.07
C ALA A 84 -34.62 12.19 8.71
N GLY A 85 -33.29 12.42 8.70
CA GLY A 85 -32.70 13.71 9.04
C GLY A 85 -32.58 13.99 10.54
N ASP A 86 -32.27 12.97 11.36
CA ASP A 86 -32.26 13.07 12.83
C ASP A 86 -30.96 13.64 13.44
N GLY A 87 -30.19 14.44 12.68
CA GLY A 87 -28.97 15.10 13.18
C GLY A 87 -27.75 14.19 13.40
N VAL A 88 -27.88 12.88 13.14
CA VAL A 88 -26.80 11.86 13.16
C VAL A 88 -26.19 11.59 11.78
N GLU A 89 -26.48 12.43 10.79
CA GLU A 89 -26.08 12.23 9.39
C GLU A 89 -24.57 12.03 9.21
N LYS A 90 -23.73 12.72 9.99
CA LYS A 90 -22.27 12.62 9.89
C LYS A 90 -21.73 11.24 10.30
N ASP A 91 -22.29 10.67 11.36
CA ASP A 91 -21.87 9.37 11.89
C ASP A 91 -22.32 8.25 10.93
N ILE A 92 -23.55 8.36 10.43
CA ILE A 92 -24.10 7.45 9.41
C ILE A 92 -23.25 7.48 8.12
N LEU A 93 -22.82 8.66 7.68
CA LEU A 93 -21.95 8.79 6.50
C LEU A 93 -20.57 8.18 6.72
N ALA A 94 -20.00 8.29 7.93
CA ALA A 94 -18.71 7.67 8.26
C ALA A 94 -18.77 6.14 8.16
N GLU A 95 -19.86 5.57 8.64
CA GLU A 95 -20.11 4.13 8.62
C GLU A 95 -20.42 3.61 7.22
N LEU A 96 -21.22 4.33 6.44
CA LEU A 96 -21.56 3.97 5.07
C LEU A 96 -20.34 3.97 4.13
N GLU A 97 -19.43 4.91 4.33
CA GLU A 97 -18.23 5.05 3.49
C GLU A 97 -17.06 4.16 3.94
N GLY A 98 -17.05 3.72 5.20
CA GLY A 98 -16.01 2.87 5.80
C GLY A 98 -15.61 1.66 4.93
N PRO A 99 -16.56 0.85 4.42
CA PRO A 99 -16.25 -0.30 3.57
C PRO A 99 -15.46 0.07 2.29
N ALA A 100 -15.75 1.20 1.67
CA ALA A 100 -15.06 1.64 0.46
C ALA A 100 -13.63 2.11 0.76
N TYR A 101 -13.41 2.76 1.91
CA TYR A 101 -12.07 3.13 2.37
C TYR A 101 -11.26 1.89 2.74
N ARG A 102 -11.84 0.94 3.47
CA ARG A 102 -11.20 -0.33 3.81
C ARG A 102 -10.75 -1.09 2.57
N ALA A 103 -11.61 -1.27 1.57
CA ALA A 103 -11.25 -2.00 0.35
C ALA A 103 -10.05 -1.38 -0.39
N ARG A 104 -9.88 -0.05 -0.32
CA ARG A 104 -8.71 0.63 -0.89
C ARG A 104 -7.44 0.38 -0.07
N LEU A 105 -7.55 0.40 1.26
CA LEU A 105 -6.44 0.10 2.16
C LEU A 105 -6.00 -1.36 2.01
N GLU A 106 -6.93 -2.32 2.07
CA GLU A 106 -6.67 -3.76 1.88
C GLU A 106 -5.99 -4.03 0.53
N ARG A 107 -6.40 -3.33 -0.55
CA ARG A 107 -5.75 -3.48 -1.86
C ARG A 107 -4.31 -2.99 -1.86
N LEU A 108 -4.01 -1.87 -1.21
CA LEU A 108 -2.65 -1.34 -1.13
C LEU A 108 -1.77 -2.20 -0.23
N GLU A 109 -2.31 -2.71 0.87
CA GLU A 109 -1.64 -3.68 1.75
C GLU A 109 -1.35 -5.00 1.00
N GLN A 110 -2.29 -5.50 0.19
CA GLN A 110 -2.04 -6.64 -0.69
C GLN A 110 -0.90 -6.39 -1.69
N LEU A 111 -0.82 -5.19 -2.25
CA LEU A 111 0.28 -4.82 -3.16
C LEU A 111 1.62 -4.73 -2.39
N GLN A 112 1.62 -4.24 -1.15
CA GLN A 112 2.81 -4.20 -0.31
C GLN A 112 3.29 -5.62 0.02
N ASN A 113 2.37 -6.52 0.39
CA ASN A 113 2.69 -7.93 0.66
C ASN A 113 3.18 -8.72 -0.58
N GLN A 114 3.00 -8.19 -1.79
CA GLN A 114 3.57 -8.77 -3.02
C GLN A 114 4.98 -8.27 -3.31
N LEU A 115 5.40 -7.18 -2.68
CA LEU A 115 6.75 -6.62 -2.80
C LEU A 115 7.71 -7.21 -1.77
N ASP A 116 7.20 -7.65 -0.62
CA ASP A 116 7.92 -8.34 0.44
C ASP A 116 8.14 -9.84 0.13
#